data_AF-A0A845S0T5-F1
#
_entry.id   AF-A0A845S0T5-F1
#
_cell.length_a   1.000
_cell.length_b   1.000
_cell.length_c   1.000
_cell.angle_alpha   90.00
_cell.angle_beta   90.00
_cell.angle_gamma   90.00
#
_symmetry.space_group_name_H-M   'P 1'
#
loop_
_entity.id
_entity.type
_entity.pdbx_description
1 polymer ?
#
loop_
_entity_poly.entity_id
_entity_poly.type
_entity_poly.pdbx_seq_one_letter_code
_entity_poly.pdbx_strand_id
1 'polypeptide(L)' 'KNKNIVENKSLKAKINQIDKSLKQEGRLLVRKSGTENIVRIMVESSDKKLINDTVNEVKKLILNYA' A
#
# COMPACT_ATOMS: atom_id res chain seq x y z
N LYS A 1 -6.27 5.26 14.44
CA LYS A 1 -6.80 5.00 13.08
C LYS A 1 -7.20 3.53 12.95
N ASN A 2 -8.30 3.21 12.28
CA ASN A 2 -8.85 1.85 12.19
C ASN A 2 -8.12 1.01 11.12
N LYS A 3 -7.44 -0.08 11.51
CA LYS A 3 -6.70 -0.95 10.56
C LYS A 3 -7.60 -1.70 9.58
N ASN A 4 -8.90 -1.83 9.85
CA ASN A 4 -9.86 -2.43 8.91
C ASN A 4 -10.13 -1.53 7.70
N ILE A 5 -9.59 -0.30 7.65
CA ILE A 5 -9.73 0.58 6.49
C ILE A 5 -9.20 -0.08 5.21
N VAL A 6 -8.17 -0.93 5.32
CA VAL A 6 -7.63 -1.69 4.18
C VAL A 6 -8.62 -2.69 3.59
N GLU A 7 -9.75 -2.95 4.25
CA GLU A 7 -10.84 -3.80 3.73
C GLU A 7 -11.84 -3.02 2.87
N ASN A 8 -11.79 -1.68 2.90
CA ASN A 8 -12.62 -0.81 2.07
C ASN A 8 -12.41 -1.12 0.58
N LYS A 9 -13.49 -1.41 -0.14
CA LYS A 9 -13.46 -1.81 -1.56
C LYS A 9 -12.81 -0.75 -2.46
N SER A 10 -13.09 0.54 -2.23
CA SER A 10 -12.52 1.64 -3.02
C SER A 10 -11.02 1.78 -2.76
N LEU A 11 -10.59 1.68 -1.50
CA LEU A 11 -9.16 1.71 -1.15
C LEU A 11 -8.41 0.53 -1.76
N LYS A 12 -8.95 -0.69 -1.65
CA LYS A 12 -8.37 -1.90 -2.29
C LYS A 12 -8.23 -1.74 -3.80
N ALA A 13 -9.24 -1.20 -4.48
CA ALA A 13 -9.18 -0.97 -5.91
C ALA A 13 -8.04 -0.01 -6.29
N LYS A 14 -7.86 1.08 -5.54
CA LYS A 14 -6.74 2.02 -5.76
C LYS A 14 -5.38 1.41 -5.46
N ILE A 15 -5.25 0.65 -4.37
CA ILE A 15 -4.01 -0.09 -4.06
C ILE A 15 -3.66 -1.07 -5.19
N ASN A 16 -4.64 -1.81 -5.71
CA ASN A 16 -4.44 -2.72 -6.83
C ASN A 16 -4.07 -2.01 -8.13
N GLN A 17 -4.53 -0.76 -8.34
CA GLN A 17 -4.11 0.05 -9.49
C GLN A 17 -2.63 0.44 -9.38
N ILE A 18 -2.19 0.85 -8.18
CA ILE A 18 -0.78 1.15 -7.91
C ILE A 18 0.09 -0.11 -8.08
N ASP A 19 -0.33 -1.25 -7.54
CA ASP A 19 0.39 -2.51 -7.72
C ASP A 19 0.55 -2.88 -9.21
N LYS A 20 -0.53 -2.73 -10.00
CA LYS A 20 -0.48 -2.96 -11.45
C LYS A 20 0.42 -1.97 -12.20
N SER A 21 0.57 -0.73 -11.73
CA SER A 21 1.44 0.24 -12.38
C SER A 21 2.93 -0.08 -12.20
N LEU A 22 3.29 -0.89 -11.19
CA LEU A 22 4.66 -1.37 -11.00
C LEU A 22 5.09 -2.40 -12.07
N LYS A 23 4.15 -3.05 -12.76
CA LYS A 23 4.42 -4.02 -13.85
C LYS A 23 5.47 -5.06 -13.46
N GLN A 24 6.63 -5.06 -14.14
CA GLN A 24 7.76 -5.97 -13.89
C GLN A 24 8.85 -5.32 -13.02
N GLU A 25 8.70 -4.03 -12.69
CA GLU A 25 9.69 -3.25 -11.95
C GLU A 25 9.52 -3.38 -10.44
N GLY A 26 8.37 -3.88 -9.96
CA GLY A 26 8.17 -4.12 -8.54
C GLY A 26 6.86 -4.81 -8.17
N ARG A 27 6.67 -4.97 -6.86
CA ARG A 27 5.48 -5.60 -6.25
C ARG A 27 5.06 -4.83 -5.00
N LEU A 28 3.75 -4.69 -4.77
CA LEU A 28 3.19 -4.02 -3.60
C LEU A 28 2.32 -4.99 -2.78
N LEU A 29 2.56 -5.05 -1.47
CA LEU A 29 1.71 -5.76 -0.51
C LEU A 29 1.25 -4.81 0.59
N VAL A 30 -0.07 -4.67 0.73
CA VAL A 30 -0.70 -3.90 1.83
C VAL A 30 -1.60 -4.81 2.63
N ARG A 31 -1.39 -4.87 3.96
CA ARG A 31 -2.21 -5.69 4.86
C ARG A 31 -2.32 -5.09 6.25
N LYS A 32 -3.37 -5.45 6.98
CA LYS A 32 -3.48 -5.15 8.42
C LYS A 32 -2.56 -6.07 9.23
N SER A 33 -2.04 -5.58 10.37
CA SER A 33 -1.41 -6.44 11.36
C SER A 33 -2.46 -7.29 12.10
N GLY A 34 -2.18 -8.58 12.30
CA GLY A 34 -3.05 -9.46 13.09
C GLY A 34 -2.92 -9.19 14.59
N THR A 35 -1.69 -8.94 15.05
CA THR A 35 -1.34 -8.79 16.47
C THR A 35 -1.28 -7.33 16.94
N GLU A 36 -1.14 -6.37 16.03
CA GLU A 36 -0.97 -4.95 16.39
C GLU A 36 -2.03 -4.08 15.71
N ASN A 37 -2.22 -2.86 16.21
CA ASN A 37 -3.14 -1.88 15.60
C ASN A 37 -2.44 -1.02 14.52
N ILE A 38 -1.84 -1.68 13.52
CA ILE A 38 -1.09 -1.02 12.44
C ILE A 38 -1.43 -1.62 11.07
N VAL A 39 -1.13 -0.85 10.02
CA VAL A 39 -1.14 -1.29 8.62
C VAL A 39 0.30 -1.47 8.16
N ARG A 40 0.59 -2.56 7.45
CA ARG A 40 1.89 -2.85 6.84
C ARG A 40 1.82 -2.57 5.34
N ILE A 41 2.83 -1.87 4.84
CA ILE A 41 3.06 -1.58 3.43
C ILE A 41 4.44 -2.16 3.10
N MET A 42 4.52 -3.01 2.07
CA MET A 42 5.77 -3.59 1.60
C MET A 42 5.85 -3.37 0.09
N VAL A 43 7.00 -2.87 -0.37
CA VAL A 43 7.30 -2.67 -1.79
C VAL A 43 8.64 -3.34 -2.09
N GLU A 44 8.67 -4.16 -3.13
CA GLU A 44 9.88 -4.81 -3.65
C GLU A 44 10.18 -4.24 -5.04
N SER A 45 11.42 -3.83 -5.28
CA SER A 45 11.93 -3.36 -6.59
C SER A 45 13.47 -3.31 -6.57
N SER A 46 14.10 -3.28 -7.73
CA SER A 46 15.53 -2.94 -7.87
C SER A 46 15.79 -1.42 -7.81
N ASP A 47 14.76 -0.59 -8.05
CA ASP A 47 14.87 0.86 -7.98
C ASP A 47 14.42 1.40 -6.61
N LYS A 48 15.40 1.89 -5.84
CA LYS A 48 15.16 2.48 -4.52
C LYS A 48 14.25 3.72 -4.58
N LYS A 49 14.29 4.50 -5.66
CA LYS A 49 13.42 5.67 -5.83
C LYS A 49 11.97 5.20 -6.00
N LEU A 50 11.73 4.21 -6.85
CA LEU A 50 10.41 3.60 -7.04
C LEU A 50 9.85 3.07 -5.70
N ILE A 51 10.66 2.35 -4.91
CA ILE A 51 10.26 1.88 -3.57
C ILE A 51 9.75 3.03 -2.71
N ASN A 52 10.56 4.09 -2.58
CA ASN A 52 10.23 5.21 -1.71
C ASN A 52 8.98 5.97 -2.19
N ASP A 53 8.88 6.19 -3.50
CA ASP A 53 7.75 6.90 -4.10
C ASP A 53 6.44 6.11 -3.90
N THR A 54 6.44 4.81 -4.19
CA THR A 54 5.28 3.94 -4.01
C THR A 54 4.86 3.81 -2.54
N VAL A 55 5.81 3.64 -1.61
CA VAL A 55 5.49 3.59 -0.17
C VAL A 55 4.83 4.90 0.28
N ASN A 56 5.36 6.05 -0.16
CA ASN A 56 4.82 7.36 0.20
C ASN A 56 3.44 7.60 -0.42
N GLU A 57 3.22 7.20 -1.66
CA GLU A 57 1.93 7.28 -2.33
C GLU A 57 0.86 6.46 -1.59
N VAL A 58 1.16 5.18 -1.32
CA VAL A 58 0.24 4.27 -0.62
C VAL A 58 -0.04 4.76 0.80
N LYS A 59 0.98 5.28 1.51
CA LYS A 59 0.81 5.87 2.84
C LYS A 59 -0.16 7.05 2.80
N LYS A 60 0.01 8.00 1.88
CA LYS A 60 -0.89 9.15 1.72
C LYS A 60 -2.31 8.69 1.41
N LEU A 61 -2.44 7.73 0.49
CA LEU A 61 -3.73 7.16 0.11
C LEU A 61 -4.46 6.57 1.33
N ILE A 62 -3.80 5.75 2.15
CA ILE A 62 -4.40 5.16 3.36
C ILE A 62 -4.79 6.26 4.36
N LEU A 63 -3.95 7.28 4.55
CA LEU A 63 -4.22 8.37 5.49
C LEU A 63 -5.45 9.20 5.09
N ASN A 64 -5.74 9.34 3.80
CA ASN A 64 -6.91 10.05 3.29
C ASN A 64 -8.24 9.30 3.52
N TYR A 65 -8.18 7.99 3.73
CA TYR A 65 -9.36 7.15 3.99
C TYR A 65 -9.61 6.93 5.49
N ALA A 66 -8.67 7.33 6.35
CA ALA A 66 -8.63 6.95 7.77
C ALA A 66 -8.82 8.13 8.71
#